data_AF-A0A2S2Q2L1-F1
#
_entry.id   AF-A0A2S2Q2L1-F1
#
_cell.length_a   1.000
_cell.length_b   1.000
_cell.length_c   1.000
_cell.angle_alpha   90.00
_cell.angle_beta   90.00
_cell.angle_gamma   90.00
#
_symmetry.space_group_name_H-M   'P 1'
#
loop_
_entity.id
_entity.type
_entity.pdbx_description
1 polymer ?
#
loop_
_entity_poly.entity_id
_entity_poly.type
_entity_poly.pdbx_seq_one_letter_code
_entity_poly.pdbx_strand_id
1 'polypeptide(L)'
;MDINCGVETLCSKLKGECPPVEIINLKTKKKLKRVVKDKSLNENSSNSKINENVNLRKLQNEIFKFTTNFDSRNSKAKEQLAIKLGAKPRKKENINYKLLKEKLRKDAETKKNQEKLFQLPKTMVRTSKTFSIAENYGEDIKN
;
A
#
# COMPACT_ATOMS: atom_id res chain seq x y z
N MET A 1 16.85 -27.25 -54.62
CA MET A 1 17.86 -27.21 -53.53
C MET A 1 17.05 -27.42 -52.28
N ASP A 2 16.80 -28.69 -51.97
CA ASP A 2 15.69 -29.08 -51.11
C ASP A 2 16.28 -29.49 -49.77
N ILE A 3 16.09 -28.64 -48.77
CA ILE A 3 16.69 -28.79 -47.45
C ILE A 3 15.76 -29.69 -46.63
N ASN A 4 15.93 -30.99 -46.77
CA ASN A 4 15.32 -31.97 -45.86
C ASN A 4 16.06 -31.91 -44.51
N CYS A 5 15.65 -30.97 -43.65
CA CYS A 5 16.11 -30.91 -42.26
C CYS A 5 15.28 -31.88 -41.42
N GLY A 6 15.66 -33.16 -41.43
CA GLY A 6 15.12 -34.15 -40.51
C GLY A 6 15.74 -33.96 -39.12
N VAL A 7 14.98 -33.47 -38.15
CA VAL A 7 15.38 -33.47 -36.74
C VAL A 7 15.10 -34.86 -36.18
N GLU A 8 16.14 -35.69 -36.09
CA GLU A 8 16.06 -36.97 -35.41
C GLU A 8 15.95 -36.76 -33.90
N THR A 9 14.78 -37.05 -33.33
CA THR A 9 14.60 -37.13 -31.88
C THR A 9 15.04 -38.51 -31.38
N LEU A 10 15.60 -38.58 -30.17
CA LEU A 10 16.23 -39.77 -29.55
C LEU A 10 15.34 -41.04 -29.50
N CYS A 11 14.05 -40.95 -29.79
CA CYS A 11 13.12 -42.07 -29.80
C CYS A 11 13.18 -42.96 -31.05
N SER A 12 13.87 -42.54 -32.12
CA SER A 12 13.90 -43.31 -33.39
C SER A 12 14.79 -44.56 -33.39
N LYS A 13 15.52 -44.84 -32.29
CA LYS A 13 16.52 -45.93 -32.23
C LYS A 13 16.09 -47.20 -31.49
N LEU A 14 14.84 -47.29 -31.01
CA LEU A 14 14.33 -48.50 -30.36
C LEU A 14 13.58 -49.36 -31.39
N LYS A 15 14.17 -50.50 -31.79
CA LYS A 15 13.47 -51.55 -32.55
C LYS A 15 12.46 -52.25 -31.62
N GLY A 16 11.22 -51.82 -31.67
CA GLY A 16 10.08 -52.44 -31.03
C GLY A 16 8.80 -51.77 -31.51
N GLU A 17 7.69 -52.52 -31.59
CA GLU A 17 6.39 -51.92 -31.89
C GLU A 17 6.02 -50.94 -30.76
N CYS A 18 5.85 -49.66 -31.11
CA CYS A 18 5.39 -48.67 -30.16
C CYS A 18 3.97 -49.05 -29.69
N PRO A 19 3.70 -49.14 -28.38
CA PRO A 19 2.34 -49.37 -27.91
C PRO A 19 1.43 -48.24 -28.41
N PRO A 20 0.14 -48.54 -28.68
CA PRO A 20 -0.80 -47.55 -29.18
C PRO A 20 -0.88 -46.37 -28.21
N VAL A 21 -0.54 -45.18 -28.71
CA VAL A 21 -0.59 -43.94 -27.94
C VAL A 21 -2.04 -43.45 -27.93
N GLU A 22 -2.70 -43.55 -26.78
CA GLU A 22 -4.02 -42.94 -26.58
C GLU A 22 -3.87 -41.43 -26.39
N ILE A 23 -4.29 -40.66 -27.41
CA ILE A 23 -4.30 -39.20 -27.34
C ILE A 23 -5.58 -38.76 -26.62
N ILE A 24 -5.48 -38.50 -25.31
CA ILE A 24 -6.59 -37.96 -24.52
C ILE A 24 -6.73 -36.46 -24.80
N ASN A 25 -7.73 -36.09 -25.60
CA ASN A 25 -8.09 -34.69 -25.84
C ASN A 25 -8.76 -34.07 -24.60
N LEU A 26 -7.96 -33.43 -23.76
CA LEU A 26 -8.45 -32.66 -22.61
C LEU A 26 -9.17 -31.39 -23.11
N LYS A 27 -10.52 -31.40 -23.08
CA LYS A 27 -11.33 -30.20 -23.31
C LYS A 27 -11.03 -29.18 -22.21
N THR A 28 -10.37 -28.09 -22.58
CA THR A 28 -10.11 -26.98 -21.64
C THR A 28 -11.44 -26.31 -21.29
N LYS A 29 -11.79 -26.31 -20.00
CA LYS A 29 -12.96 -25.57 -19.51
C LYS A 29 -12.67 -24.07 -19.67
N LYS A 30 -13.56 -23.34 -20.34
CA LYS A 30 -13.45 -21.88 -20.46
C LYS A 30 -13.40 -21.27 -19.05
N LYS A 31 -12.37 -20.47 -18.75
CA LYS A 31 -12.31 -19.74 -17.49
C LYS A 31 -13.50 -18.78 -17.45
N LEU A 32 -14.38 -18.95 -16.47
CA LEU A 32 -15.41 -17.96 -16.15
C LEU A 32 -14.68 -16.64 -15.86
N LYS A 33 -14.84 -15.66 -16.75
CA LYS A 33 -14.42 -14.29 -16.45
C LYS A 33 -15.24 -13.88 -15.24
N ARG A 34 -14.59 -13.66 -14.09
CA ARG A 34 -15.22 -12.90 -13.01
C ARG A 34 -15.62 -11.58 -13.64
N VAL A 35 -16.93 -11.38 -13.80
CA VAL A 35 -17.48 -10.04 -13.94
C VAL A 35 -17.12 -9.39 -12.61
N VAL A 36 -16.04 -8.60 -12.62
CA VAL A 36 -15.89 -7.56 -11.62
C VAL A 36 -17.13 -6.73 -11.84
N LYS A 37 -18.14 -6.90 -10.97
CA LYS A 37 -19.14 -5.87 -10.79
C LYS A 37 -18.33 -4.69 -10.28
N ASP A 38 -17.80 -3.90 -11.21
CA ASP A 38 -17.58 -2.50 -10.97
C ASP A 38 -18.94 -2.04 -10.49
N LYS A 39 -19.05 -1.83 -9.18
CA LYS A 39 -20.08 -0.95 -8.65
C LYS A 39 -19.69 0.41 -9.23
N SER A 40 -20.05 0.64 -10.49
CA SER A 40 -20.30 1.98 -10.98
C SER A 40 -21.25 2.54 -9.94
N LEU A 41 -20.72 3.47 -9.15
CA LEU A 41 -21.51 4.26 -8.25
C LEU A 41 -22.60 4.85 -9.13
N ASN A 42 -23.83 4.38 -8.95
CA ASN A 42 -24.99 5.14 -9.38
C ASN A 42 -24.89 6.45 -8.61
N GLU A 43 -24.32 7.44 -9.25
CA GLU A 43 -24.67 8.83 -9.01
C GLU A 43 -26.20 8.88 -9.18
N ASN A 44 -26.90 9.39 -8.18
CA ASN A 44 -28.36 9.44 -8.03
C ASN A 44 -28.99 8.27 -7.22
N SER A 45 -28.62 8.17 -5.94
CA SER A 45 -29.61 7.83 -4.91
C SER A 45 -29.36 8.64 -3.64
N SER A 46 -29.74 9.91 -3.68
CA SER A 46 -30.00 10.72 -2.49
C SER A 46 -31.26 10.20 -1.79
N ASN A 47 -31.19 9.02 -1.19
CA ASN A 47 -32.18 8.46 -0.26
C ASN A 47 -31.57 7.23 0.43
N SER A 48 -30.55 7.46 1.25
CA SER A 48 -30.10 6.49 2.23
C SER A 48 -30.61 6.95 3.59
N LYS A 49 -31.57 6.21 4.15
CA LYS A 49 -31.99 6.33 5.56
C LYS A 49 -30.77 6.62 6.44
N ILE A 50 -30.84 7.72 7.18
CA ILE A 50 -29.87 8.11 8.20
C ILE A 50 -29.95 7.02 9.28
N ASN A 51 -29.09 6.01 9.18
CA ASN A 51 -28.95 5.04 10.27
C ASN A 51 -28.29 5.80 11.42
N GLU A 52 -29.03 5.94 12.53
CA GLU A 52 -28.79 6.81 13.69
C GLU A 52 -27.52 6.52 14.51
N ASN A 53 -26.60 5.69 14.01
CA ASN A 53 -25.32 5.42 14.64
C ASN A 53 -24.18 5.88 13.73
N VAL A 54 -23.80 7.16 13.90
CA VAL A 54 -22.60 7.72 13.26
C VAL A 54 -21.38 6.97 13.79
N ASN A 55 -20.86 6.05 12.99
CA ASN A 55 -19.65 5.33 13.34
C ASN A 55 -18.46 6.28 13.21
N LEU A 56 -18.00 6.82 14.35
CA LEU A 56 -16.90 7.79 14.42
C LEU A 56 -15.64 7.29 13.71
N ARG A 57 -15.38 5.97 13.73
CA ARG A 57 -14.22 5.38 13.04
C ARG A 57 -14.36 5.43 11.52
N LYS A 58 -15.58 5.27 10.99
CA LYS A 58 -15.84 5.47 9.56
C LYS A 58 -15.69 6.94 9.17
N LEU A 59 -16.23 7.85 9.99
CA LEU A 59 -16.13 9.29 9.76
C LEU A 59 -14.68 9.78 9.78
N GLN A 60 -13.88 9.35 10.77
CA GLN A 60 -12.44 9.63 10.82
C GLN A 60 -11.71 9.14 9.57
N ASN A 61 -12.04 7.94 9.08
CA ASN A 61 -11.43 7.41 7.86
C ASN A 61 -11.84 8.20 6.61
N GLU A 62 -13.07 8.71 6.54
CA GLU A 62 -13.50 9.56 5.42
C GLU A 62 -12.84 10.94 5.46
N ILE A 63 -12.83 11.61 6.62
CA ILE A 63 -12.09 12.86 6.82
C ILE A 63 -10.62 12.68 6.43
N PHE A 64 -9.99 11.56 6.81
CA PHE A 64 -8.62 11.26 6.41
C PHE A 64 -8.46 11.11 4.89
N LYS A 65 -9.40 10.45 4.20
CA LYS A 65 -9.38 10.33 2.73
C LYS A 65 -9.63 11.65 2.00
N PHE A 66 -10.36 12.58 2.60
CA PHE A 66 -10.64 13.90 2.01
C PHE A 66 -9.50 14.90 2.27
N THR A 67 -8.89 14.85 3.46
CA THR A 67 -7.81 15.78 3.85
C THR A 67 -6.45 15.36 3.29
N THR A 68 -6.20 14.06 3.16
CA THR A 68 -5.13 13.59 2.28
C THR A 68 -5.68 13.67 0.86
N ASN A 69 -4.98 14.31 -0.08
CA ASN A 69 -5.31 14.20 -1.51
C ASN A 69 -5.14 12.72 -1.91
N PHE A 70 -6.16 11.90 -1.61
CA PHE A 70 -6.09 10.45 -1.70
C PHE A 70 -6.19 10.09 -3.16
N ASP A 71 -5.05 10.26 -3.85
CA ASP A 71 -4.87 9.77 -5.19
C ASP A 71 -5.19 8.27 -5.13
N SER A 72 -6.26 7.86 -5.80
CA SER A 72 -6.65 6.46 -5.89
C SER A 72 -5.52 5.60 -6.50
N ARG A 73 -4.56 6.26 -7.16
CA ARG A 73 -3.31 5.70 -7.70
C ARG A 73 -2.17 5.59 -6.68
N ASN A 74 -2.34 6.06 -5.44
CA ASN A 74 -1.34 5.93 -4.38
C ASN A 74 -1.23 4.47 -3.91
N SER A 75 -0.56 3.66 -4.73
CA SER A 75 -0.29 2.25 -4.51
C SER A 75 0.47 1.99 -3.22
N LYS A 76 1.34 2.92 -2.81
CA LYS A 76 2.16 2.83 -1.61
C LYS A 76 1.31 2.84 -0.33
N ALA A 77 0.31 3.72 -0.25
CA ALA A 77 -0.58 3.78 0.91
C ALA A 77 -1.42 2.49 1.05
N LYS A 78 -1.91 1.96 -0.07
CA LYS A 78 -2.67 0.68 -0.11
C LYS A 78 -1.79 -0.51 0.28
N GLU A 79 -0.57 -0.56 -0.22
CA GLU A 79 0.40 -1.59 0.15
C GLU A 79 0.75 -1.55 1.64
N GLN A 80 1.00 -0.37 2.19
CA GLN A 80 1.27 -0.20 3.63
C GLN A 80 0.10 -0.67 4.50
N LEU A 81 -1.14 -0.35 4.13
CA LEU A 81 -2.31 -0.83 4.84
C LEU A 81 -2.41 -2.36 4.79
N ALA A 82 -2.21 -2.96 3.62
CA ALA A 82 -2.24 -4.42 3.49
C ALA A 82 -1.17 -5.09 4.36
N ILE A 83 0.05 -4.55 4.40
CA ILE A 83 1.13 -5.05 5.27
C ILE A 83 0.73 -4.95 6.76
N LYS A 84 0.14 -3.83 7.19
CA LYS A 84 -0.37 -3.68 8.58
C LYS A 84 -1.47 -4.69 8.92
N LEU A 85 -2.25 -5.11 7.93
CA LEU A 85 -3.26 -6.16 8.07
C LEU A 85 -2.67 -7.58 8.01
N GLY A 86 -1.35 -7.73 7.99
CA GLY A 86 -0.66 -9.01 7.98
C GLY A 86 -0.35 -9.57 6.58
N ALA A 87 -0.60 -8.82 5.51
CA ALA A 87 -0.19 -9.25 4.18
C ALA A 87 1.34 -9.27 4.06
N LYS A 88 1.87 -10.25 3.31
CA LYS A 88 3.31 -10.36 3.06
C LYS A 88 3.81 -9.15 2.23
N PRO A 89 4.90 -8.47 2.66
CA PRO A 89 5.50 -7.40 1.87
C PRO A 89 6.00 -7.90 0.51
N ARG A 90 5.92 -7.05 -0.52
CA ARG A 90 6.41 -7.39 -1.86
C ARG A 90 7.94 -7.43 -1.90
N LYS A 91 8.47 -8.27 -2.79
CA LYS A 91 9.92 -8.33 -3.05
C LYS A 91 10.35 -7.03 -3.75
N LYS A 92 11.46 -6.45 -3.29
CA LYS A 92 12.06 -5.28 -3.93
C LYS A 92 12.66 -5.65 -5.29
N GLU A 93 12.74 -4.66 -6.16
CA GLU A 93 13.46 -4.77 -7.44
C GLU A 93 14.93 -5.14 -7.19
N ASN A 94 15.52 -5.87 -8.14
CA ASN A 94 16.95 -6.14 -8.10
C ASN A 94 17.68 -4.92 -8.66
N ILE A 95 18.43 -4.21 -7.80
CA ILE A 95 19.09 -2.95 -8.14
C ILE A 95 20.58 -3.09 -7.84
N ASN A 96 21.43 -2.59 -8.75
CA ASN A 96 22.87 -2.52 -8.52
C ASN A 96 23.21 -1.69 -7.26
N TYR A 97 24.20 -2.14 -6.50
CA TYR A 97 24.61 -1.49 -5.25
C TYR A 97 24.99 -0.02 -5.40
N LYS A 98 25.70 0.36 -6.47
CA LYS A 98 26.08 1.77 -6.72
C LYS A 98 24.85 2.65 -6.89
N LEU A 99 23.87 2.17 -7.66
CA LEU A 99 22.60 2.88 -7.88
C LEU A 99 21.76 2.95 -6.60
N LEU A 100 21.76 1.88 -5.80
CA LEU A 100 21.08 1.86 -4.51
C LEU A 100 21.64 2.93 -3.55
N LYS A 101 22.96 3.06 -3.47
CA LYS A 101 23.62 4.05 -2.61
C LYS A 101 23.26 5.48 -3.00
N GLU A 102 23.26 5.77 -4.31
CA GLU A 102 22.85 7.09 -4.82
C GLU A 102 21.39 7.40 -4.51
N LYS A 103 20.48 6.44 -4.67
CA LYS A 103 19.06 6.62 -4.30
C LYS A 103 18.92 6.95 -2.81
N LEU A 104 19.58 6.18 -1.94
CA LEU A 104 19.54 6.40 -0.49
C LEU A 104 20.07 7.79 -0.09
N ARG A 105 21.12 8.28 -0.77
CA ARG A 105 21.67 9.62 -0.53
C ARG A 105 20.65 10.71 -0.86
N LYS A 106 20.00 10.62 -2.04
CA LYS A 106 18.96 11.58 -2.47
C LYS A 106 17.74 11.56 -1.55
N ASP A 107 17.31 10.37 -1.13
CA ASP A 107 16.19 10.21 -0.20
C ASP A 107 16.49 10.82 1.18
N ALA A 108 17.73 10.70 1.67
CA ALA A 108 18.14 11.32 2.93
C ALA A 108 18.17 12.85 2.84
N GLU A 109 18.64 13.39 1.72
CA GLU A 109 18.71 14.84 1.49
C GLU A 109 17.32 15.47 1.36
N THR A 110 16.42 14.84 0.60
CA THR A 110 15.03 15.30 0.46
C THR A 110 14.28 15.27 1.79
N LYS A 111 14.48 14.24 2.63
CA LYS A 111 13.91 14.20 3.99
C LYS A 111 14.42 15.33 4.87
N LYS A 112 15.73 15.59 4.88
CA LYS A 112 16.31 16.71 5.64
C LYS A 112 15.73 18.05 5.19
N ASN A 113 15.53 18.25 3.89
CA ASN A 113 14.96 19.48 3.35
C ASN A 113 13.48 19.64 3.74
N GLN A 114 12.71 18.54 3.75
CA GLN A 114 11.34 18.55 4.26
C GLN A 114 11.30 18.87 5.75
N GLU A 115 12.13 18.23 6.57
CA GLU A 115 12.20 18.49 8.01
C GLU A 115 12.55 19.95 8.32
N LYS A 116 13.48 20.54 7.56
CA LYS A 116 13.79 21.98 7.66
C LYS A 116 12.61 22.87 7.31
N LEU A 117 11.82 22.51 6.30
CA LEU A 117 10.64 23.27 5.90
C LEU A 117 9.54 23.24 6.97
N PHE A 118 9.38 22.11 7.66
CA PHE A 118 8.38 21.93 8.72
C PHE A 118 8.87 22.34 10.12
N GLN A 119 10.12 22.79 10.27
CA GLN A 119 10.59 23.36 11.52
C GLN A 119 9.96 24.73 11.73
N LEU A 120 8.89 24.77 12.51
CA LEU A 120 8.28 26.01 12.98
C LEU A 120 9.34 26.80 13.78
N PRO A 121 9.41 28.13 13.60
CA PRO A 121 10.33 28.96 14.37
C PRO A 121 10.02 28.81 15.87
N LYS A 122 11.07 28.55 16.66
CA LYS A 122 11.01 28.35 18.12
C LYS A 122 10.34 29.50 18.87
N THR A 123 10.16 30.65 18.23
CA THR A 123 9.55 31.86 18.77
C THR A 123 8.03 31.82 18.83
N MET A 124 7.35 30.90 18.12
CA MET A 124 5.88 30.84 18.07
C MET A 124 5.24 29.97 19.16
N VAL A 125 6.01 29.13 19.88
CA VAL A 125 5.46 28.32 20.98
C VAL A 125 5.53 29.15 22.26
N ARG A 126 4.47 29.93 22.52
CA ARG A 126 4.27 30.62 23.82
C ARG A 126 4.03 29.55 24.89
N THR A 127 5.11 29.06 25.51
CA THR A 127 4.98 28.27 26.73
C THR A 127 4.60 29.23 27.85
N SER A 128 3.32 29.27 28.23
CA SER A 128 2.90 29.93 29.46
C SER A 128 3.46 29.13 30.62
N LYS A 129 4.63 29.54 31.12
CA LYS A 129 5.18 29.07 32.37
C LYS A 129 4.17 29.48 33.46
N THR A 130 3.30 28.56 33.86
CA THR A 130 2.46 28.73 35.04
C THR A 130 3.41 28.75 36.23
N PHE A 131 3.80 29.95 36.66
CA PHE A 131 4.33 30.13 38.00
C PHE A 131 3.19 29.77 38.94
N SER A 132 3.26 28.58 39.54
CA SER A 132 2.46 28.26 40.72
C SER A 132 2.86 29.26 41.79
N ILE A 133 2.04 30.28 41.97
CA ILE A 133 2.09 31.17 43.13
C ILE A 133 1.85 30.26 44.33
N ALA A 134 2.91 29.99 45.09
CA ALA A 134 2.78 29.35 46.38
C ALA A 134 1.97 30.31 47.25
N GLU A 135 0.72 29.91 47.53
CA GLU A 135 -0.15 30.56 48.49
C GLU A 135 0.49 30.46 49.88
N ASN A 136 1.23 31.50 50.28
CA ASN A 136 1.52 31.75 51.69
C ASN A 136 0.31 32.52 52.27
N TYR A 137 -0.76 31.78 52.60
CA TYR A 137 -1.77 32.28 53.52
C TYR A 137 -1.29 32.04 54.96
N GLY A 138 -1.03 33.15 55.65
CA GLY A 138 -1.22 33.40 57.08
C GLY A 138 -0.84 32.33 58.09
N GLU A 139 0.14 32.65 58.94
CA GLU A 139 0.00 32.45 60.39
C GLU A 139 0.41 33.74 61.11
N ASP A 140 -0.62 34.33 61.72
CA ASP A 140 -0.65 34.83 63.10
C ASP A 140 0.23 36.02 63.52
N ILE A 141 -0.48 37.16 63.56
CA ILE A 141 -0.31 38.23 64.55
C ILE A 141 -0.10 37.61 65.95
N LYS A 142 1.06 37.86 66.56
CA LYS A 142 1.25 37.72 68.02
C LYS A 142 1.90 38.98 68.58
N ASN A 143 1.08 39.70 69.34
CA ASN A 143 1.29 40.67 70.42
C ASN A 143 2.49 41.61 70.38
#